data_AF-A0A8H7CUI0-F1
#
_entry.id   AF-A0A8H7CUI0-F1
#
_cell.length_a   1.000
_cell.length_b   1.000
_cell.length_c   1.000
_cell.angle_alpha   90.00
_cell.angle_beta   90.00
_cell.angle_gamma   90.00
#
_symmetry.space_group_name_H-M   'P 1'
#
loop_
_entity.id
_entity.type
_entity.pdbx_description
1 polymer ?
#
loop_
_entity_poly.entity_id
_entity_poly.type
_entity_poly.pdbx_seq_one_letter_code
_entity_poly.pdbx_strand_id
1 'polypeptide(L)'
;MAGIPAVLLPSALDRLPPSIRRVAKAACALDSSLEDANALVEILNNTTESNLGQFLPVFFAFLHPSLIPTSQDLDVAALSFRNVHRVHSAQQALNAVYRLEIPAAAQSSLLSRAFAWLQFFLMFEEYLPTVAAFDAGNSCVNFIIFSQTLNEKSLGLMIASTRFFALVARAWNLLLTFEDHELQLLGLQCVFAFTDSLDEASHCREELIEGAGHTLDDLAALVAETISLIVASKDRPMSLQSGDLLDKVLDFVLKFDGLEPMPTTRMLPPLCAAMISQRLVERLTIALCALVETTITASVSSSALDKALLILAYIFLSPGGYRNIPDTAKTGFFRVVIAVGRRQLPAQHFKVILGQMFAPATVYYTVLSGISEAFREVEGLALSEPFRQSTVF
;
A
#
# COMPACT_ATOMS: atom_id res chain seq x y z
N MET A 1 -3.46 32.46 -3.46
CA MET A 1 -3.10 31.63 -4.64
C MET A 1 -1.68 31.96 -5.03
N ALA A 2 -0.73 31.03 -4.86
CA ALA A 2 0.61 31.19 -5.40
C ALA A 2 0.53 31.10 -6.94
N GLY A 3 1.18 32.03 -7.65
CA GLY A 3 1.20 32.02 -9.12
C GLY A 3 1.93 30.79 -9.67
N ILE A 4 1.63 30.42 -10.93
CA ILE A 4 2.33 29.31 -11.61
C ILE A 4 3.83 29.64 -11.67
N PRO A 5 4.70 28.76 -11.17
CA PRO A 5 6.15 28.97 -11.19
C PRO A 5 6.68 29.19 -12.61
N ALA A 6 7.62 30.14 -12.76
CA ALA A 6 8.16 30.52 -14.06
C ALA A 6 8.78 29.34 -14.84
N VAL A 7 9.32 28.34 -14.15
CA VAL A 7 9.91 27.13 -14.75
C VAL A 7 8.88 26.22 -15.43
N LEU A 8 7.58 26.38 -15.11
CA LEU A 8 6.48 25.62 -15.70
C LEU A 8 5.77 26.39 -16.83
N LEU A 9 6.11 27.66 -17.04
CA LEU A 9 5.47 28.49 -18.06
C LEU A 9 6.05 28.18 -19.45
N PRO A 10 5.26 28.33 -20.53
CA PRO A 10 5.74 28.13 -21.90
C PRO A 10 6.96 29.00 -22.28
N SER A 11 7.15 30.14 -21.61
CA SER A 11 8.32 31.00 -21.77
C SER A 11 9.63 30.34 -21.34
N ALA A 12 9.59 29.34 -20.44
CA ALA A 12 10.78 28.58 -20.08
C ALA A 12 11.29 27.68 -21.22
N LEU A 13 10.43 27.33 -22.20
CA LEU A 13 10.84 26.61 -23.41
C LEU A 13 11.80 27.43 -24.29
N ASP A 14 11.89 28.74 -24.11
CA ASP A 14 12.87 29.59 -24.80
C ASP A 14 14.33 29.32 -24.39
N ARG A 15 14.54 28.44 -23.41
CA ARG A 15 15.88 27.93 -23.05
C ARG A 15 16.32 26.73 -23.89
N LEU A 16 15.38 26.06 -24.57
CA LEU A 16 15.68 24.90 -25.41
C LEU A 16 16.41 25.32 -26.70
N PRO A 17 17.23 24.43 -27.28
CA PRO A 17 17.82 24.63 -28.60
C PRO A 17 16.77 24.99 -29.65
N PRO A 18 17.06 25.88 -30.62
CA PRO A 18 16.07 26.35 -31.60
C PRO A 18 15.36 25.24 -32.38
N SER A 19 16.07 24.16 -32.70
CA SER A 19 15.54 22.99 -33.41
C SER A 19 14.47 22.25 -32.60
N ILE A 20 14.63 22.17 -31.29
CA ILE A 20 13.73 21.47 -30.36
C ILE A 20 12.59 22.39 -29.91
N ARG A 21 12.92 23.67 -29.65
CA ARG A 21 11.98 24.67 -29.14
C ARG A 21 10.72 24.79 -29.97
N ARG A 22 10.86 24.81 -31.31
CA ARG A 22 9.71 24.95 -32.21
C ARG A 22 8.73 23.79 -32.04
N VAL A 23 9.26 22.55 -32.03
CA VAL A 23 8.47 21.33 -31.85
C VAL A 23 7.83 21.30 -30.47
N ALA A 24 8.60 21.61 -29.42
CA ALA A 24 8.08 21.66 -28.04
C ALA A 24 6.93 22.68 -27.87
N LYS A 25 7.07 23.89 -28.44
CA LYS A 25 6.01 24.91 -28.39
C LYS A 25 4.79 24.51 -29.21
N ALA A 26 4.97 23.88 -30.37
CA ALA A 26 3.87 23.41 -31.21
C ALA A 26 3.08 22.28 -30.53
N ALA A 27 3.77 21.31 -29.95
CA ALA A 27 3.14 20.22 -29.20
C ALA A 27 2.39 20.70 -27.94
N CYS A 28 2.84 21.81 -27.32
CA CYS A 28 2.14 22.40 -26.16
C CYS A 28 0.91 23.24 -26.53
N ALA A 29 0.65 23.48 -27.82
CA ALA A 29 -0.50 24.26 -28.25
C ALA A 29 -1.81 23.46 -28.10
N LEU A 30 -2.94 24.15 -27.87
CA LEU A 30 -4.26 23.52 -27.72
C LEU A 30 -4.72 22.73 -28.98
N ASP A 31 -4.18 23.10 -30.13
CA ASP A 31 -4.43 22.49 -31.44
C ASP A 31 -3.21 21.69 -31.94
N SER A 32 -2.38 21.16 -31.02
CA SER A 32 -1.21 20.35 -31.35
C SER A 32 -1.55 19.24 -32.35
N SER A 33 -0.78 19.13 -33.43
CA SER A 33 -0.90 17.99 -34.34
C SER A 33 -0.27 16.74 -33.73
N LEU A 34 -0.71 15.56 -34.19
CA LEU A 34 -0.08 14.30 -33.81
C LEU A 34 1.39 14.25 -34.26
N GLU A 35 1.70 14.82 -35.43
CA GLU A 35 3.06 14.85 -35.96
C GLU A 35 4.00 15.62 -35.02
N ASP A 36 3.57 16.78 -34.52
CA ASP A 36 4.36 17.59 -33.59
C ASP A 36 4.61 16.87 -32.27
N ALA A 37 3.62 16.14 -31.77
CA ALA A 37 3.76 15.39 -30.53
C ALA A 37 4.58 14.12 -30.68
N ASN A 38 4.42 13.36 -31.78
CA ASN A 38 5.26 12.20 -32.07
C ASN A 38 6.72 12.62 -32.24
N ALA A 39 6.97 13.72 -32.96
CA ALA A 39 8.30 14.30 -33.07
C ALA A 39 8.86 14.72 -31.70
N LEU A 40 8.03 15.27 -30.81
CA LEU A 40 8.46 15.59 -29.45
C LEU A 40 8.73 14.34 -28.61
N VAL A 41 7.91 13.30 -28.71
CA VAL A 41 8.12 12.02 -28.01
C VAL A 41 9.43 11.38 -28.45
N GLU A 42 9.75 11.39 -29.74
CA GLU A 42 11.03 10.89 -30.25
C GLU A 42 12.21 11.69 -29.67
N ILE A 43 12.09 13.02 -29.58
CA ILE A 43 13.10 13.87 -28.92
C ILE A 43 13.22 13.51 -27.44
N LEU A 44 12.11 13.36 -26.73
CA LEU A 44 12.10 13.05 -25.29
C LEU A 44 12.74 11.68 -25.00
N ASN A 45 12.42 10.66 -25.80
CA ASN A 45 12.99 9.32 -25.66
C ASN A 45 14.51 9.29 -25.91
N ASN A 46 15.03 10.19 -26.74
CA ASN A 46 16.46 10.33 -27.03
C ASN A 46 17.17 11.34 -26.10
N THR A 47 16.44 12.00 -25.20
CA THR A 47 17.00 12.98 -24.27
C THR A 47 17.46 12.29 -23.00
N THR A 48 18.69 12.59 -22.55
CA THR A 48 19.21 12.07 -21.29
C THR A 48 18.41 12.59 -20.09
N GLU A 49 18.29 11.80 -19.02
CA GLU A 49 17.53 12.16 -17.81
C GLU A 49 17.93 13.54 -17.23
N SER A 50 19.23 13.84 -17.21
CA SER A 50 19.79 15.12 -16.77
C SER A 50 19.27 16.34 -17.55
N ASN A 51 18.77 16.15 -18.78
CA ASN A 51 18.28 17.21 -19.65
C ASN A 51 16.74 17.26 -19.73
N LEU A 52 16.05 16.21 -19.28
CA LEU A 52 14.59 16.16 -19.29
C LEU A 52 13.95 17.27 -18.42
N GLY A 53 14.64 17.76 -17.40
CA GLY A 53 14.18 18.89 -16.58
C GLY A 53 13.92 20.17 -17.38
N GLN A 54 14.53 20.34 -18.56
CA GLN A 54 14.26 21.48 -19.45
C GLN A 54 12.88 21.43 -20.12
N PHE A 55 12.24 20.24 -20.11
CA PHE A 55 10.92 19.99 -20.69
C PHE A 55 9.78 20.04 -19.66
N LEU A 56 10.04 20.46 -18.42
CA LEU A 56 8.99 20.65 -17.40
C LEU A 56 7.77 21.45 -17.88
N PRO A 57 7.88 22.53 -18.69
CA PRO A 57 6.70 23.21 -19.24
C PRO A 57 5.87 22.33 -20.19
N VAL A 58 6.52 21.42 -20.93
CA VAL A 58 5.84 20.45 -21.80
C VAL A 58 5.02 19.49 -20.94
N PHE A 59 5.63 18.88 -19.94
CA PHE A 59 4.92 17.95 -19.05
C PHE A 59 3.77 18.64 -18.33
N PHE A 60 3.99 19.89 -17.88
CA PHE A 60 2.94 20.70 -17.27
C PHE A 60 1.78 20.99 -18.24
N ALA A 61 2.06 21.24 -19.52
CA ALA A 61 1.05 21.47 -20.55
C ALA A 61 0.28 20.18 -20.91
N PHE A 62 0.98 19.06 -21.09
CA PHE A 62 0.37 17.76 -21.37
C PHE A 62 -0.56 17.30 -20.25
N LEU A 63 -0.19 17.59 -19.00
CA LEU A 63 -1.00 17.27 -17.83
C LEU A 63 -2.10 18.31 -17.54
N HIS A 64 -2.38 19.26 -18.44
CA HIS A 64 -3.42 20.25 -18.18
C HIS A 64 -4.80 19.59 -17.98
N PRO A 65 -5.53 19.88 -16.88
CA PRO A 65 -6.79 19.17 -16.56
C PRO A 65 -7.87 19.29 -17.64
N SER A 66 -7.91 20.38 -18.40
CA SER A 66 -8.86 20.56 -19.51
C SER A 66 -8.63 19.62 -20.70
N LEU A 67 -7.53 18.86 -20.71
CA LEU A 67 -7.23 17.85 -21.72
C LEU A 67 -7.73 16.45 -21.33
N ILE A 68 -8.19 16.27 -20.08
CA ILE A 68 -8.74 15.01 -19.60
C ILE A 68 -10.05 14.74 -20.35
N PRO A 69 -10.20 13.61 -21.06
CA PRO A 69 -11.46 13.21 -21.67
C PRO A 69 -12.56 13.02 -20.63
N THR A 70 -13.81 13.33 -20.98
CA THR A 70 -14.97 13.02 -20.16
C THR A 70 -15.40 11.56 -20.31
N SER A 71 -16.26 11.05 -19.43
CA SER A 71 -16.84 9.70 -19.58
C SER A 71 -17.57 9.52 -20.91
N GLN A 72 -18.26 10.56 -21.39
CA GLN A 72 -18.95 10.58 -22.67
C GLN A 72 -17.98 10.53 -23.87
N ASP A 73 -16.76 11.03 -23.70
CA ASP A 73 -15.72 11.00 -24.73
C ASP A 73 -15.09 9.61 -24.91
N LEU A 74 -15.25 8.73 -23.91
CA LEU A 74 -14.75 7.35 -23.90
C LEU A 74 -15.79 6.33 -24.37
N ASP A 75 -17.08 6.67 -24.28
CA ASP A 75 -18.20 5.78 -24.59
C ASP A 75 -18.58 5.83 -26.08
N VAL A 76 -17.65 5.48 -26.98
CA VAL A 76 -17.97 5.21 -28.40
C VAL A 76 -16.95 4.25 -28.99
N ALA A 77 -17.42 3.31 -29.82
CA ALA A 77 -16.66 2.43 -30.71
C ALA A 77 -15.69 3.14 -31.72
N ALA A 78 -15.41 4.42 -31.52
CA ALA A 78 -14.32 5.17 -32.13
C ALA A 78 -13.97 6.34 -31.21
N LEU A 79 -13.10 6.10 -30.23
CA LEU A 79 -12.43 7.19 -29.53
C LEU A 79 -11.82 8.13 -30.56
N SER A 80 -12.15 9.42 -30.47
CA SER A 80 -11.58 10.38 -31.41
C SER A 80 -10.05 10.31 -31.32
N PHE A 81 -9.39 10.34 -32.47
CA PHE A 81 -7.93 10.31 -32.57
C PHE A 81 -7.24 11.34 -31.64
N ARG A 82 -7.92 12.47 -31.42
CA ARG A 82 -7.50 13.54 -30.51
C ARG A 82 -7.45 13.09 -29.03
N ASN A 83 -8.39 12.28 -28.57
CA ASN A 83 -8.44 11.80 -27.19
C ASN A 83 -7.37 10.73 -26.93
N VAL A 84 -7.16 9.82 -27.88
CA VAL A 84 -6.06 8.84 -27.83
C VAL A 84 -4.72 9.57 -27.69
N HIS A 85 -4.52 10.60 -28.51
CA HIS A 85 -3.32 11.41 -28.47
C HIS A 85 -3.09 12.13 -27.13
N ARG A 86 -4.15 12.71 -26.55
CA ARG A 86 -4.08 13.37 -25.23
C ARG A 86 -3.69 12.39 -24.14
N VAL A 87 -4.30 11.20 -24.14
CA VAL A 87 -3.98 10.12 -23.19
C VAL A 87 -2.52 9.70 -23.32
N HIS A 88 -2.03 9.48 -24.54
CA HIS A 88 -0.63 9.11 -24.78
C HIS A 88 0.35 10.21 -24.33
N SER A 89 0.03 11.48 -24.61
CA SER A 89 0.86 12.63 -24.18
C SER A 89 0.91 12.75 -22.65
N ALA A 90 -0.22 12.56 -21.98
CA ALA A 90 -0.30 12.55 -20.52
C ALA A 90 0.51 11.39 -19.92
N GLN A 91 0.40 10.18 -20.49
CA GLN A 91 1.20 9.02 -20.06
C GLN A 91 2.70 9.29 -20.15
N GLN A 92 3.17 9.83 -21.27
CA GLN A 92 4.58 10.18 -21.46
C GLN A 92 5.03 11.22 -20.43
N ALA A 93 4.19 12.23 -20.17
CA ALA A 93 4.47 13.22 -19.15
C ALA A 93 4.55 12.62 -17.74
N LEU A 94 3.64 11.72 -17.35
CA LEU A 94 3.68 11.04 -16.05
C LEU A 94 4.96 10.21 -15.89
N ASN A 95 5.27 9.38 -16.88
CA ASN A 95 6.47 8.53 -16.87
C ASN A 95 7.77 9.34 -16.74
N ALA A 96 7.81 10.51 -17.39
CA ALA A 96 8.94 11.43 -17.25
C ALA A 96 8.97 12.08 -15.86
N VAL A 97 7.83 12.61 -15.38
CA VAL A 97 7.72 13.33 -14.09
C VAL A 97 8.28 12.53 -12.92
N TYR A 98 8.07 11.21 -12.87
CA TYR A 98 8.56 10.36 -11.77
C TYR A 98 10.08 10.20 -11.73
N ARG A 99 10.78 10.52 -12.83
CA ARG A 99 12.23 10.39 -12.96
C ARG A 99 12.96 11.71 -12.78
N LEU A 100 12.24 12.81 -12.58
CA LEU A 100 12.82 14.15 -12.54
C LEU A 100 12.95 14.69 -11.13
N GLU A 101 14.08 15.34 -10.86
CA GLU A 101 14.22 16.26 -9.75
C GLU A 101 13.42 17.54 -10.03
N ILE A 102 12.16 17.55 -9.61
CA ILE A 102 11.27 18.70 -9.81
C ILE A 102 11.59 19.77 -8.77
N PRO A 103 11.85 21.03 -9.18
CA PRO A 103 12.09 22.13 -8.23
C PRO A 103 10.93 22.29 -7.24
N ALA A 104 11.22 22.47 -5.95
CA ALA A 104 10.21 22.53 -4.89
C ALA A 104 9.07 23.53 -5.17
N ALA A 105 9.37 24.68 -5.80
CA ALA A 105 8.37 25.67 -6.17
C ALA A 105 7.35 25.15 -7.21
N ALA A 106 7.76 24.20 -8.07
CA ALA A 106 6.99 23.61 -9.16
C ALA A 106 6.25 22.32 -8.79
N GLN A 107 6.70 21.62 -7.75
CA GLN A 107 6.17 20.31 -7.34
C GLN A 107 4.65 20.32 -7.18
N SER A 108 4.10 21.17 -6.29
CA SER A 108 2.66 21.16 -6.00
C SER A 108 1.78 21.40 -7.23
N SER A 109 2.18 22.32 -8.12
CA SER A 109 1.41 22.66 -9.33
C SER A 109 1.43 21.53 -10.36
N LEU A 110 2.60 20.91 -10.56
CA LEU A 110 2.75 19.82 -11.51
C LEU A 110 2.09 18.54 -11.00
N LEU A 111 2.17 18.27 -9.70
CA LEU A 111 1.58 17.09 -9.09
C LEU A 111 0.07 17.14 -8.99
N SER A 112 -0.51 18.31 -8.70
CA SER A 112 -1.97 18.49 -8.76
C SER A 112 -2.52 18.12 -10.15
N ARG A 113 -1.76 18.42 -11.21
CA ARG A 113 -2.10 18.06 -12.59
C ARG A 113 -1.90 16.58 -12.88
N ALA A 114 -0.76 16.02 -12.45
CA ALA A 114 -0.49 14.58 -12.56
C ALA A 114 -1.58 13.76 -11.86
N PHE A 115 -1.99 14.18 -10.67
CA PHE A 115 -3.00 13.52 -9.86
C PHE A 115 -4.37 13.46 -10.56
N ALA A 116 -4.81 14.57 -11.18
CA ALA A 116 -6.08 14.57 -11.93
C ALA A 116 -6.10 13.54 -13.07
N TRP A 117 -4.96 13.37 -13.76
CA TRP A 117 -4.81 12.34 -14.79
C TRP A 117 -4.77 10.93 -14.21
N LEU A 118 -4.11 10.71 -13.07
CA LEU A 118 -4.11 9.41 -12.39
C LEU A 118 -5.50 8.99 -11.93
N GLN A 119 -6.31 9.92 -11.43
CA GLN A 119 -7.72 9.64 -11.08
C GLN A 119 -8.53 9.21 -12.31
N PHE A 120 -8.36 9.91 -13.43
CA PHE A 120 -8.98 9.52 -14.69
C PHE A 120 -8.54 8.11 -15.10
N PHE A 121 -7.23 7.84 -15.01
CA PHE A 121 -6.67 6.54 -15.37
C PHE A 121 -7.18 5.38 -14.54
N LEU A 122 -7.32 5.55 -13.22
CA LEU A 122 -7.91 4.53 -12.37
C LEU A 122 -9.41 4.36 -12.58
N MET A 123 -10.13 5.46 -12.89
CA MET A 123 -11.58 5.39 -13.10
C MET A 123 -11.96 4.64 -14.39
N PHE A 124 -11.07 4.64 -15.39
CA PHE A 124 -11.30 4.02 -16.68
C PHE A 124 -10.29 2.91 -17.01
N GLU A 125 -9.66 2.33 -15.99
CA GLU A 125 -8.59 1.32 -16.15
C GLU A 125 -9.00 0.16 -17.05
N GLU A 126 -10.24 -0.34 -16.95
CA GLU A 126 -10.71 -1.45 -17.78
C GLU A 126 -10.85 -1.09 -19.27
N TYR A 127 -11.08 0.19 -19.56
CA TYR A 127 -11.30 0.68 -20.92
C TYR A 127 -10.00 1.12 -21.58
N LEU A 128 -9.06 1.68 -20.83
CA LEU A 128 -7.84 2.29 -21.34
C LEU A 128 -6.91 1.37 -22.15
N PRO A 129 -6.72 0.08 -21.81
CA PRO A 129 -5.92 -0.86 -22.62
C PRO A 129 -6.39 -0.98 -24.06
N THR A 130 -7.68 -0.70 -24.34
CA THR A 130 -8.23 -0.68 -25.71
C THR A 130 -7.89 0.61 -26.47
N VAL A 131 -7.46 1.65 -25.77
CA VAL A 131 -7.23 3.01 -26.26
C VAL A 131 -5.75 3.29 -26.45
N ALA A 132 -4.95 2.86 -25.49
CA ALA A 132 -3.51 2.93 -25.47
C ALA A 132 -3.02 1.70 -24.71
N ALA A 133 -1.84 1.17 -25.05
CA ALA A 133 -1.16 0.19 -24.20
C ALA A 133 -0.71 0.89 -22.90
N PHE A 134 -1.67 1.20 -22.05
CA PHE A 134 -1.54 1.99 -20.85
C PHE A 134 -1.70 1.09 -19.65
N ASP A 135 -0.60 0.94 -18.91
CA ASP A 135 -0.60 0.28 -17.61
C ASP A 135 -0.87 1.35 -16.53
N ALA A 136 -2.15 1.48 -16.18
CA ALA A 136 -2.61 2.38 -15.14
C ALA A 136 -1.99 2.04 -13.78
N GLY A 137 -1.84 0.74 -13.50
CA GLY A 137 -1.20 0.24 -12.29
C GLY A 137 0.22 0.76 -12.16
N ASN A 138 1.06 0.56 -13.16
CA ASN A 138 2.45 0.99 -13.10
C ASN A 138 2.57 2.53 -12.95
N SER A 139 1.72 3.29 -13.62
CA SER A 139 1.72 4.76 -13.50
C SER A 139 1.31 5.24 -12.10
N CYS A 140 0.34 4.58 -11.46
CA CYS A 140 -0.11 4.90 -10.11
C CYS A 140 0.92 4.46 -9.05
N VAL A 141 1.56 3.31 -9.24
CA VAL A 141 2.64 2.82 -8.37
C VAL A 141 3.81 3.77 -8.38
N ASN A 142 4.28 4.16 -9.57
CA ASN A 142 5.39 5.10 -9.70
C ASN A 142 5.05 6.47 -9.08
N PHE A 143 3.80 6.93 -9.17
CA PHE A 143 3.36 8.12 -8.47
C PHE A 143 3.43 7.99 -6.94
N ILE A 144 2.99 6.85 -6.40
CA ILE A 144 3.03 6.59 -4.96
C ILE A 144 4.47 6.55 -4.45
N ILE A 145 5.35 5.84 -5.15
CA ILE A 145 6.78 5.81 -4.83
C ILE A 145 7.38 7.22 -4.91
N PHE A 146 7.10 7.94 -6.01
CA PHE A 146 7.57 9.31 -6.19
C PHE A 146 7.05 10.25 -5.09
N SER A 147 5.81 10.08 -4.64
CA SER A 147 5.19 10.96 -3.64
C SER A 147 5.89 10.91 -2.27
N GLN A 148 6.62 9.83 -1.96
CA GLN A 148 7.47 9.73 -0.77
C GLN A 148 8.72 10.62 -0.83
N THR A 149 9.16 11.00 -2.04
CA THR A 149 10.30 11.90 -2.24
C THR A 149 9.94 13.38 -2.10
N LEU A 150 8.64 13.67 -1.94
CA LEU A 150 8.14 15.03 -1.82
C LEU A 150 8.39 15.60 -0.43
N ASN A 151 8.59 16.91 -0.38
CA ASN A 151 8.58 17.60 0.90
C ASN A 151 7.19 17.52 1.55
N GLU A 152 7.17 17.49 2.89
CA GLU A 152 5.96 17.37 3.70
C GLU A 152 4.86 18.38 3.31
N LYS A 153 5.26 19.61 2.98
CA LYS A 153 4.32 20.67 2.58
C LYS A 153 3.60 20.34 1.26
N SER A 154 4.31 19.81 0.27
CA SER A 154 3.73 19.46 -1.03
C SER A 154 2.87 18.22 -0.92
N LEU A 155 3.31 17.24 -0.14
CA LEU A 155 2.53 16.05 0.15
C LEU A 155 1.24 16.38 0.91
N GLY A 156 1.33 17.18 1.97
CA GLY A 156 0.17 17.61 2.77
C GLY A 156 -0.86 18.38 1.94
N LEU A 157 -0.42 19.20 0.97
CA LEU A 157 -1.33 19.85 0.02
C LEU A 157 -2.06 18.86 -0.88
N MET A 158 -1.40 17.78 -1.33
CA MET A 158 -2.07 16.75 -2.12
C MET A 158 -3.09 15.99 -1.29
N ILE A 159 -2.71 15.55 -0.09
CA ILE A 159 -3.57 14.83 0.85
C ILE A 159 -4.82 15.67 1.17
N ALA A 160 -4.66 16.96 1.47
CA ALA A 160 -5.75 17.82 1.90
C ALA A 160 -6.73 18.26 0.78
N SER A 161 -6.36 18.11 -0.50
CA SER A 161 -7.13 18.70 -1.61
C SER A 161 -7.75 17.69 -2.56
N THR A 162 -7.58 16.39 -2.32
CA THR A 162 -7.89 15.37 -3.32
C THR A 162 -8.33 14.02 -2.73
N ARG A 163 -8.94 13.16 -3.56
CA ARG A 163 -9.24 11.74 -3.22
C ARG A 163 -7.97 10.87 -3.19
N PHE A 164 -6.93 11.35 -2.53
CA PHE A 164 -5.59 10.76 -2.54
C PHE A 164 -5.60 9.35 -1.96
N PHE A 165 -6.34 9.15 -0.86
CA PHE A 165 -6.37 7.85 -0.20
C PHE A 165 -7.12 6.81 -1.03
N ALA A 166 -8.14 7.21 -1.79
CA ALA A 166 -8.80 6.31 -2.73
C ALA A 166 -7.84 5.85 -3.85
N LEU A 167 -6.96 6.74 -4.34
CA LEU A 167 -5.92 6.38 -5.31
C LEU A 167 -4.93 5.38 -4.70
N VAL A 168 -4.48 5.64 -3.47
CA VAL A 168 -3.54 4.78 -2.73
C VAL A 168 -4.12 3.37 -2.52
N ALA A 169 -5.37 3.25 -2.08
CA ALA A 169 -6.03 1.95 -1.90
C ALA A 169 -6.27 1.19 -3.21
N ARG A 170 -6.57 1.89 -4.31
CA ARG A 170 -6.68 1.24 -5.63
C ARG A 170 -5.33 0.75 -6.15
N ALA A 171 -4.29 1.57 -6.03
CA ALA A 171 -2.95 1.15 -6.41
C ALA A 171 -2.44 -0.03 -5.57
N TRP A 172 -2.87 -0.12 -4.31
CA TRP A 172 -2.62 -1.28 -3.47
C TRP A 172 -3.19 -2.57 -4.07
N ASN A 173 -4.47 -2.58 -4.50
CA ASN A 173 -5.06 -3.72 -5.21
C ASN A 173 -4.21 -4.16 -6.41
N LEU A 174 -3.74 -3.18 -7.19
CA LEU A 174 -2.92 -3.45 -8.38
C LEU A 174 -1.55 -4.01 -7.99
N LEU A 175 -0.88 -3.44 -6.99
CA LEU A 175 0.41 -3.94 -6.49
C LEU A 175 0.35 -5.41 -6.09
N LEU A 176 -0.73 -5.87 -5.49
CA LEU A 176 -0.89 -7.28 -5.11
C LEU A 176 -0.87 -8.24 -6.31
N THR A 177 -1.13 -7.74 -7.52
CA THR A 177 -1.09 -8.53 -8.76
C THR A 177 0.22 -8.42 -9.55
N PHE A 178 1.18 -7.61 -9.12
CA PHE A 178 2.46 -7.44 -9.82
C PHE A 178 3.33 -8.70 -9.74
N GLU A 179 3.99 -9.03 -10.86
CA GLU A 179 4.94 -10.15 -10.93
C GLU A 179 6.27 -9.82 -10.23
N ASP A 180 6.72 -8.56 -10.29
CA ASP A 180 7.93 -8.11 -9.61
C ASP A 180 7.67 -7.93 -8.12
N HIS A 181 8.08 -8.93 -7.36
CA HIS A 181 7.88 -9.00 -5.92
C HIS A 181 8.66 -7.92 -5.14
N GLU A 182 9.77 -7.42 -5.68
CA GLU A 182 10.56 -6.36 -5.03
C GLU A 182 9.85 -5.02 -5.16
N LEU A 183 9.44 -4.68 -6.38
CA LEU A 183 8.63 -3.49 -6.64
C LEU A 183 7.28 -3.53 -5.90
N GLN A 184 6.69 -4.73 -5.82
CA GLN A 184 5.47 -4.96 -5.06
C GLN A 184 5.64 -4.63 -3.58
N LEU A 185 6.67 -5.17 -2.90
CA LEU A 185 6.92 -4.89 -1.49
C LEU A 185 7.25 -3.41 -1.24
N LEU A 186 8.07 -2.80 -2.09
CA LEU A 186 8.40 -1.38 -2.01
C LEU A 186 7.15 -0.50 -2.18
N GLY A 187 6.33 -0.78 -3.18
CA GLY A 187 5.08 -0.06 -3.41
C GLY A 187 4.12 -0.16 -2.23
N LEU A 188 3.98 -1.37 -1.65
CA LEU A 188 3.18 -1.60 -0.45
C LEU A 188 3.71 -0.80 0.74
N GLN A 189 5.03 -0.77 0.96
CA GLN A 189 5.64 0.06 2.00
C GLN A 189 5.31 1.54 1.84
N CYS A 190 5.29 2.04 0.60
CA CYS A 190 4.90 3.42 0.31
C CYS A 190 3.41 3.68 0.57
N VAL A 191 2.52 2.75 0.21
CA VAL A 191 1.08 2.81 0.54
C VAL A 191 0.87 2.96 2.04
N PHE A 192 1.53 2.10 2.84
CA PHE A 192 1.37 2.11 4.29
C PHE A 192 2.10 3.27 5.00
N ALA A 193 3.04 3.94 4.36
CA ALA A 193 3.69 5.11 4.94
C ALA A 193 2.74 6.32 5.09
N PHE A 194 1.62 6.35 4.36
CA PHE A 194 0.61 7.42 4.51
C PHE A 194 -0.37 7.18 5.67
N THR A 195 -0.21 6.08 6.40
CA THR A 195 -1.17 5.68 7.44
C THR A 195 -1.05 6.51 8.71
N ASP A 196 0.09 7.14 8.94
CA ASP A 196 0.26 8.14 10.01
C ASP A 196 -0.64 9.38 9.80
N SER A 197 -1.06 9.64 8.57
CA SER A 197 -1.97 10.74 8.24
C SER A 197 -3.46 10.39 8.42
N LEU A 198 -3.80 9.17 8.86
CA LEU A 198 -5.20 8.74 9.04
C LEU A 198 -5.86 9.24 10.32
N ASP A 199 -5.07 9.63 11.32
CA ASP A 199 -5.56 10.10 12.61
C ASP A 199 -6.19 11.51 12.52
N GLU A 200 -5.91 12.23 11.43
CA GLU A 200 -6.27 13.65 11.30
C GLU A 200 -7.65 13.90 10.70
N ALA A 201 -8.28 12.92 10.02
CA ALA A 201 -9.63 13.13 9.47
C ALA A 201 -10.42 11.86 9.06
N SER A 202 -11.73 11.86 9.38
CA SER A 202 -12.67 10.76 9.04
C SER A 202 -12.86 10.54 7.54
N HIS A 203 -12.74 11.59 6.70
CA HIS A 203 -12.90 11.48 5.25
C HIS A 203 -11.81 10.61 4.60
N CYS A 204 -10.61 10.55 5.18
CA CYS A 204 -9.52 9.70 4.68
C CYS A 204 -9.88 8.21 4.73
N ARG A 205 -10.61 7.80 5.78
CA ARG A 205 -11.04 6.40 5.97
C ARG A 205 -12.11 6.00 4.95
N GLU A 206 -13.07 6.88 4.70
CA GLU A 206 -14.11 6.65 3.68
C GLU A 206 -13.50 6.52 2.28
N GLU A 207 -12.52 7.36 1.95
CA GLU A 207 -11.79 7.27 0.68
C GLU A 207 -11.00 5.97 0.53
N LEU A 208 -10.36 5.48 1.60
CA LEU A 208 -9.68 4.18 1.58
C LEU A 208 -10.66 3.04 1.30
N ILE A 209 -11.83 3.05 1.94
CA ILE A 209 -12.87 2.04 1.71
C ILE A 209 -13.37 2.12 0.27
N GLU A 210 -13.64 3.32 -0.23
CA GLU A 210 -14.05 3.55 -1.62
C GLU A 210 -12.99 3.05 -2.61
N GLY A 211 -11.71 3.31 -2.33
CA GLY A 211 -10.61 2.86 -3.18
C GLY A 211 -10.35 1.35 -3.11
N ALA A 212 -10.62 0.71 -1.98
CA ALA A 212 -10.41 -0.73 -1.80
C ALA A 212 -11.42 -1.59 -2.56
N GLY A 213 -12.65 -1.10 -2.73
CA GLY A 213 -13.77 -1.85 -3.34
C GLY A 213 -15.16 -1.42 -2.89
N HIS A 214 -15.25 -0.33 -2.11
CA HIS A 214 -16.46 0.23 -1.50
C HIS A 214 -16.95 -0.47 -0.22
N THR A 215 -16.34 -1.60 0.19
CA THR A 215 -16.70 -2.27 1.45
C THR A 215 -15.52 -2.43 2.40
N LEU A 216 -15.84 -2.61 3.68
CA LEU A 216 -14.84 -2.97 4.70
C LEU A 216 -14.28 -4.38 4.46
N ASP A 217 -15.04 -5.27 3.84
CA ASP A 217 -14.56 -6.61 3.47
C ASP A 217 -13.46 -6.55 2.41
N ASP A 218 -13.56 -5.62 1.44
CA ASP A 218 -12.51 -5.43 0.42
C ASP A 218 -11.23 -4.87 1.04
N LEU A 219 -11.36 -3.87 1.93
CA LEU A 219 -10.21 -3.34 2.65
C LEU A 219 -9.57 -4.38 3.57
N ALA A 220 -10.38 -5.21 4.23
CA ALA A 220 -9.90 -6.31 5.05
C ALA A 220 -9.19 -7.38 4.19
N ALA A 221 -9.68 -7.66 2.99
CA ALA A 221 -9.05 -8.59 2.05
C ALA A 221 -7.68 -8.06 1.62
N LEU A 222 -7.56 -6.77 1.30
CA LEU A 222 -6.29 -6.12 1.00
C LEU A 222 -5.24 -6.27 2.13
N VAL A 223 -5.64 -5.99 3.37
CA VAL A 223 -4.78 -6.18 4.56
C VAL A 223 -4.35 -7.64 4.68
N ALA A 224 -5.31 -8.57 4.59
CA ALA A 224 -5.08 -9.99 4.72
C ALA A 224 -4.13 -10.53 3.62
N GLU A 225 -4.31 -10.11 2.37
CA GLU A 225 -3.44 -10.48 1.26
C GLU A 225 -2.03 -9.93 1.42
N THR A 226 -1.90 -8.70 1.91
CA THR A 226 -0.59 -8.11 2.19
C THR A 226 0.18 -8.90 3.23
N ILE A 227 -0.47 -9.32 4.32
CA ILE A 227 0.19 -10.14 5.35
C ILE A 227 0.63 -11.48 4.77
N SER A 228 -0.22 -12.15 3.97
CA SER A 228 0.16 -13.39 3.30
C SER A 228 1.37 -13.22 2.38
N LEU A 229 1.41 -12.12 1.64
CA LEU A 229 2.51 -11.80 0.74
C LEU A 229 3.82 -11.61 1.51
N ILE A 230 3.80 -10.84 2.61
CA ILE A 230 4.96 -10.63 3.47
C ILE A 230 5.49 -11.97 3.99
N VAL A 231 4.60 -12.87 4.43
CA VAL A 231 4.98 -14.20 4.91
C VAL A 231 5.61 -15.04 3.80
N ALA A 232 5.04 -15.03 2.59
CA ALA A 232 5.60 -15.75 1.45
C ALA A 232 7.00 -15.24 1.05
N SER A 233 7.29 -13.97 1.32
CA SER A 233 8.59 -13.34 0.99
C SER A 233 9.74 -13.71 1.93
N LYS A 234 9.47 -14.41 3.05
CA LYS A 234 10.42 -14.64 4.17
C LYS A 234 11.71 -15.39 3.80
N ASP A 235 11.68 -16.23 2.76
CA ASP A 235 12.83 -17.04 2.33
C ASP A 235 13.77 -16.27 1.37
N ARG A 236 13.47 -15.00 1.08
CA ARG A 236 14.29 -14.15 0.21
C ARG A 236 15.24 -13.26 1.04
N PRO A 237 16.45 -12.97 0.55
CA PRO A 237 17.51 -12.28 1.30
C PRO A 237 17.25 -10.81 1.71
N MET A 238 16.00 -10.32 1.64
CA MET A 238 15.59 -8.96 2.02
C MET A 238 14.92 -8.90 3.41
N SER A 239 15.33 -9.77 4.34
CA SER A 239 14.67 -10.08 5.62
C SER A 239 14.53 -8.93 6.64
N LEU A 240 15.03 -7.72 6.34
CA LEU A 240 14.82 -6.53 7.17
C LEU A 240 13.59 -5.69 6.72
N GLN A 241 13.28 -5.66 5.42
CA GLN A 241 12.19 -4.85 4.87
C GLN A 241 10.79 -5.46 5.11
N SER A 242 10.70 -6.78 5.22
CA SER A 242 9.44 -7.49 5.47
C SER A 242 8.93 -7.30 6.90
N GLY A 243 9.84 -7.23 7.88
CA GLY A 243 9.51 -6.92 9.27
C GLY A 243 8.99 -5.50 9.46
N ASP A 244 9.64 -4.52 8.84
CA ASP A 244 9.21 -3.11 8.84
C ASP A 244 7.84 -2.94 8.14
N LEU A 245 7.62 -3.64 7.01
CA LEU A 245 6.33 -3.57 6.31
C LEU A 245 5.22 -4.20 7.16
N LEU A 246 5.46 -5.36 7.79
CA LEU A 246 4.48 -5.98 8.67
C LEU A 246 4.13 -5.07 9.84
N ASP A 247 5.12 -4.43 10.45
CA ASP A 247 4.90 -3.46 11.53
C ASP A 247 3.97 -2.32 11.10
N LYS A 248 4.20 -1.74 9.90
CA LYS A 248 3.35 -0.70 9.33
C LYS A 248 1.93 -1.17 9.00
N VAL A 249 1.77 -2.39 8.49
CA VAL A 249 0.45 -2.98 8.22
C VAL A 249 -0.34 -3.15 9.51
N LEU A 250 0.32 -3.61 10.58
CA LEU A 250 -0.32 -3.79 11.87
C LEU A 250 -0.65 -2.46 12.54
N ASP A 251 0.20 -1.44 12.39
CA ASP A 251 -0.12 -0.06 12.80
C ASP A 251 -1.36 0.48 12.10
N PHE A 252 -1.45 0.28 10.78
CA PHE A 252 -2.63 0.66 10.02
C PHE A 252 -3.91 0.03 10.59
N VAL A 253 -3.88 -1.27 10.87
CA VAL A 253 -5.03 -1.99 11.44
C VAL A 253 -5.42 -1.41 12.81
N LEU A 254 -4.44 -1.12 13.67
CA LEU A 254 -4.67 -0.53 14.99
C LEU A 254 -5.27 0.87 14.92
N LYS A 255 -4.81 1.71 13.98
CA LYS A 255 -5.26 3.09 13.80
C LYS A 255 -6.61 3.21 13.10
N PHE A 256 -6.87 2.38 12.07
CA PHE A 256 -8.00 2.55 11.16
C PHE A 256 -9.36 2.51 11.86
N ASP A 257 -9.54 1.64 12.86
CA ASP A 257 -10.83 1.49 13.54
C ASP A 257 -10.78 1.91 15.01
N GLY A 258 -9.65 2.49 15.46
CA GLY A 258 -9.41 2.78 16.88
C GLY A 258 -9.75 1.56 17.71
N LEU A 259 -9.00 0.46 17.50
CA LEU A 259 -9.20 -0.87 18.12
C LEU A 259 -9.03 -0.84 19.65
N GLU A 260 -9.49 0.18 20.37
CA GLU A 260 -9.67 0.13 21.80
C GLU A 260 -10.86 -0.80 22.11
N PRO A 261 -10.70 -1.73 23.05
CA PRO A 261 -11.78 -2.58 23.48
C PRO A 261 -12.76 -1.69 24.24
N MET A 262 -13.78 -1.17 23.55
CA MET A 262 -14.88 -0.46 24.20
C MET A 262 -15.53 -1.44 25.19
N PRO A 263 -15.40 -1.24 26.51
CA PRO A 263 -15.85 -2.21 27.51
C PRO A 263 -17.39 -2.34 27.57
N THR A 264 -18.11 -1.52 26.82
CA THR A 264 -19.57 -1.35 26.93
C THR A 264 -20.37 -1.74 25.69
N THR A 265 -19.74 -1.91 24.51
CA THR A 265 -20.47 -2.29 23.28
C THR A 265 -20.33 -3.77 23.00
N ARG A 266 -21.44 -4.50 23.03
CA ARG A 266 -21.54 -5.95 22.72
C ARG A 266 -21.30 -6.29 21.24
N MET A 267 -20.69 -5.41 20.47
CA MET A 267 -20.50 -5.58 19.03
C MET A 267 -19.03 -5.45 18.68
N LEU A 268 -18.55 -6.43 17.92
CA LEU A 268 -17.23 -6.46 17.34
C LEU A 268 -17.12 -5.29 16.33
N PRO A 269 -16.03 -4.49 16.33
CA PRO A 269 -15.88 -3.39 15.38
C PRO A 269 -16.07 -3.87 13.92
N PRO A 270 -16.72 -3.08 13.04
CA PRO A 270 -17.02 -3.52 11.67
C PRO A 270 -15.79 -3.99 10.89
N LEU A 271 -14.64 -3.32 11.01
CA LEU A 271 -13.41 -3.79 10.36
C LEU A 271 -12.93 -5.12 10.94
N CYS A 272 -13.02 -5.31 12.26
CA CYS A 272 -12.69 -6.61 12.86
C CYS A 272 -13.55 -7.74 12.30
N ALA A 273 -14.83 -7.49 12.04
CA ALA A 273 -15.74 -8.52 11.54
C ALA A 273 -15.34 -8.92 10.11
N ALA A 274 -15.04 -7.91 9.29
CA ALA A 274 -14.51 -8.08 7.96
C ALA A 274 -13.14 -8.79 7.95
N MET A 275 -12.23 -8.41 8.86
CA MET A 275 -10.91 -9.07 8.97
C MET A 275 -11.03 -10.54 9.39
N ILE A 276 -11.97 -10.89 10.28
CA ILE A 276 -12.25 -12.29 10.62
C ILE A 276 -12.81 -13.04 9.41
N SER A 277 -13.74 -12.43 8.65
CA SER A 277 -14.30 -13.04 7.43
C SER A 277 -13.21 -13.35 6.39
N GLN A 278 -12.18 -12.51 6.31
CA GLN A 278 -11.02 -12.65 5.43
C GLN A 278 -9.87 -13.48 6.04
N ARG A 279 -10.15 -14.27 7.09
CA ARG A 279 -9.19 -15.17 7.76
C ARG A 279 -7.93 -14.48 8.29
N LEU A 280 -8.02 -13.21 8.69
CA LEU A 280 -6.87 -12.47 9.22
C LEU A 280 -6.22 -13.20 10.40
N VAL A 281 -7.01 -13.81 11.29
CA VAL A 281 -6.51 -14.52 12.48
C VAL A 281 -5.54 -15.64 12.10
N GLU A 282 -5.89 -16.43 11.09
CA GLU A 282 -5.04 -17.51 10.57
C GLU A 282 -3.77 -16.91 9.97
N ARG A 283 -3.90 -15.95 9.04
CA ARG A 283 -2.76 -15.32 8.34
C ARG A 283 -1.80 -14.64 9.29
N LEU A 284 -2.32 -13.92 10.29
CA LEU A 284 -1.53 -13.25 11.33
C LEU A 284 -0.80 -14.25 12.21
N THR A 285 -1.40 -15.40 12.51
CA THR A 285 -0.73 -16.48 13.24
C THR A 285 0.43 -17.06 12.44
N ILE A 286 0.25 -17.29 11.14
CA ILE A 286 1.34 -17.74 10.25
C ILE A 286 2.46 -16.69 10.22
N ALA A 287 2.11 -15.40 10.15
CA ALA A 287 3.08 -14.32 10.18
C ALA A 287 3.87 -14.28 11.49
N LEU A 288 3.20 -14.48 12.63
CA LEU A 288 3.86 -14.60 13.93
C LEU A 288 4.81 -15.79 14.00
N CYS A 289 4.40 -16.96 13.49
CA CYS A 289 5.29 -18.13 13.38
C CYS A 289 6.55 -17.78 12.58
N ALA A 290 6.38 -17.17 11.40
CA ALA A 290 7.49 -16.77 10.54
C ALA A 290 8.42 -15.74 11.21
N LEU A 291 7.87 -14.73 11.90
CA LEU A 291 8.66 -13.72 12.63
C LEU A 291 9.52 -14.36 13.73
N VAL A 292 8.95 -15.31 14.47
CA VAL A 292 9.66 -15.94 15.59
C VAL A 292 10.69 -16.98 15.10
N GLU A 293 10.48 -17.59 13.94
CA GLU A 293 11.48 -18.45 13.28
C GLU A 293 12.68 -17.66 12.75
N THR A 294 12.45 -16.47 12.18
CA THR A 294 13.46 -15.65 11.48
C THR A 294 14.26 -14.70 12.37
N THR A 295 13.84 -14.47 13.62
CA THR A 295 14.40 -13.43 14.49
C THR A 295 15.85 -13.71 14.92
N ILE A 296 16.79 -13.09 14.20
CA ILE A 296 18.20 -12.90 14.56
C ILE A 296 18.46 -11.44 15.05
N THR A 297 17.56 -10.49 14.83
CA THR A 297 17.69 -9.07 15.24
C THR A 297 16.47 -8.58 16.05
N ALA A 298 16.69 -7.80 17.11
CA ALA A 298 15.80 -7.75 18.28
C ALA A 298 14.79 -6.58 18.38
N SER A 299 14.91 -5.49 17.61
CA SER A 299 14.09 -4.28 17.84
C SER A 299 12.80 -4.22 17.02
N VAL A 300 12.89 -4.26 15.69
CA VAL A 300 11.74 -4.15 14.77
C VAL A 300 10.78 -5.33 14.93
N SER A 301 11.32 -6.54 15.07
CA SER A 301 10.53 -7.75 15.26
C SER A 301 9.72 -7.76 16.56
N SER A 302 10.18 -7.04 17.59
CA SER A 302 9.48 -6.95 18.87
C SER A 302 8.21 -6.10 18.75
N SER A 303 8.27 -5.00 17.99
CA SER A 303 7.12 -4.12 17.76
C SER A 303 6.02 -4.83 16.96
N ALA A 304 6.39 -5.45 15.83
CA ALA A 304 5.43 -6.18 15.00
C ALA A 304 4.77 -7.35 15.77
N LEU A 305 5.57 -8.07 16.59
CA LEU A 305 5.08 -9.11 17.47
C LEU A 305 4.05 -8.57 18.48
N ASP A 306 4.36 -7.47 19.17
CA ASP A 306 3.46 -6.87 20.16
C ASP A 306 2.14 -6.39 19.54
N LYS A 307 2.19 -5.74 18.37
CA LYS A 307 1.01 -5.26 17.63
C LYS A 307 0.14 -6.41 17.14
N ALA A 308 0.76 -7.45 16.58
CA ALA A 308 0.04 -8.64 16.12
C ALA A 308 -0.69 -9.34 17.28
N LEU A 309 -0.02 -9.50 18.43
CA LEU A 309 -0.64 -10.07 19.62
C LEU A 309 -1.76 -9.18 20.17
N LEU A 310 -1.58 -7.87 20.13
CA LEU A 310 -2.61 -6.93 20.54
C LEU A 310 -3.87 -7.08 19.67
N ILE A 311 -3.72 -7.13 18.34
CA ILE A 311 -4.82 -7.35 17.40
C ILE A 311 -5.51 -8.69 17.68
N LEU A 312 -4.75 -9.79 17.87
CA LEU A 312 -5.33 -11.09 18.24
C LEU A 312 -6.09 -11.04 19.57
N ALA A 313 -5.53 -10.37 20.58
CA ALA A 313 -6.17 -10.21 21.87
C ALA A 313 -7.52 -9.48 21.71
N TYR A 314 -7.56 -8.39 20.93
CA TYR A 314 -8.79 -7.65 20.65
C TYR A 314 -9.82 -8.49 19.91
N ILE A 315 -9.40 -9.26 18.91
CA ILE A 315 -10.29 -10.17 18.20
C ILE A 315 -10.87 -11.20 19.17
N PHE A 316 -10.04 -11.85 20.00
CA PHE A 316 -10.52 -12.89 20.92
C PHE A 316 -11.40 -12.35 22.05
N LEU A 317 -11.09 -11.15 22.55
CA LEU A 317 -11.87 -10.45 23.58
C LEU A 317 -13.22 -9.96 23.08
N SER A 318 -13.38 -9.81 21.76
CA SER A 318 -14.63 -9.33 21.18
C SER A 318 -15.71 -10.42 21.16
N PRO A 319 -17.01 -10.07 21.27
CA PRO A 319 -18.11 -11.04 21.30
C PRO A 319 -18.10 -11.98 20.08
N GLY A 320 -18.06 -13.29 20.34
CA GLY A 320 -17.99 -14.32 19.29
C GLY A 320 -16.57 -14.59 18.74
N GLY A 321 -15.60 -13.72 19.04
CA GLY A 321 -14.21 -13.85 18.57
C GLY A 321 -13.47 -15.07 19.13
N TYR A 322 -13.84 -15.54 20.33
CA TYR A 322 -13.33 -16.77 20.94
C TYR A 322 -13.48 -18.02 20.04
N ARG A 323 -14.41 -18.00 19.08
CA ARG A 323 -14.60 -19.10 18.11
C ARG A 323 -13.41 -19.30 17.18
N ASN A 324 -12.55 -18.28 17.03
CA ASN A 324 -11.35 -18.33 16.18
C ASN A 324 -10.10 -18.86 16.93
N ILE A 325 -10.18 -19.05 18.25
CA ILE A 325 -9.08 -19.58 19.06
C ILE A 325 -8.63 -20.99 18.60
N PRO A 326 -9.52 -21.96 18.29
CA PRO A 326 -9.12 -23.27 17.78
C PRO A 326 -8.34 -23.19 16.46
N ASP A 327 -8.74 -22.32 15.55
CA ASP A 327 -8.07 -22.17 14.25
C ASP A 327 -6.67 -21.58 14.46
N THR A 328 -6.57 -20.53 15.27
CA THR A 328 -5.27 -19.95 15.69
C THR A 328 -4.35 -21.01 16.32
N ALA A 329 -4.90 -21.87 17.19
CA ALA A 329 -4.16 -22.97 17.80
C ALA A 329 -3.62 -23.97 16.76
N LYS A 330 -4.46 -24.39 15.81
CA LYS A 330 -4.09 -25.31 14.71
C LYS A 330 -3.03 -24.72 13.80
N THR A 331 -3.09 -23.42 13.53
CA THR A 331 -2.13 -22.70 12.67
C THR A 331 -0.76 -22.48 13.33
N GLY A 332 -0.59 -22.92 14.59
CA GLY A 332 0.72 -22.97 15.23
C GLY A 332 0.97 -21.87 16.27
N PHE A 333 -0.06 -21.19 16.76
CA PHE A 333 0.08 -20.15 17.80
C PHE A 333 0.88 -20.62 19.03
N PHE A 334 0.73 -21.87 19.45
CA PHE A 334 1.51 -22.41 20.57
C PHE A 334 3.01 -22.47 20.31
N ARG A 335 3.45 -22.62 19.05
CA ARG A 335 4.87 -22.53 18.69
C ARG A 335 5.39 -21.13 18.95
N VAL A 336 4.60 -20.10 18.62
CA VAL A 336 4.90 -18.69 18.91
C VAL A 336 5.01 -18.49 20.42
N VAL A 337 4.05 -18.97 21.22
CA VAL A 337 4.07 -18.91 22.69
C VAL A 337 5.36 -19.51 23.26
N ILE A 338 5.72 -20.72 22.83
CA ILE A 338 6.89 -21.44 23.30
C ILE A 338 8.17 -20.66 22.96
N ALA A 339 8.30 -20.20 21.72
CA ALA A 339 9.51 -19.55 21.28
C ALA A 339 9.67 -18.13 21.89
N VAL A 340 8.59 -17.39 22.10
CA VAL A 340 8.60 -16.13 22.88
C VAL A 340 9.02 -16.38 24.33
N GLY A 341 8.46 -17.41 24.97
CA GLY A 341 8.82 -17.79 26.34
C GLY A 341 10.29 -18.21 26.47
N ARG A 342 10.81 -18.99 25.51
CA ARG A 342 12.23 -19.41 25.47
C ARG A 342 13.18 -18.23 25.30
N ARG A 343 12.80 -17.24 24.49
CA ARG A 343 13.64 -16.08 24.16
C ARG A 343 13.43 -14.88 25.08
N GLN A 344 12.53 -14.99 26.07
CA GLN A 344 12.15 -13.91 27.00
C GLN A 344 11.77 -12.60 26.27
N LEU A 345 11.14 -12.71 25.10
CA LEU A 345 10.76 -11.52 24.35
C LEU A 345 9.70 -10.72 25.13
N PRO A 346 9.80 -9.38 25.19
CA PRO A 346 8.81 -8.56 25.88
C PRO A 346 7.50 -8.66 25.10
N ALA A 347 6.48 -9.24 25.71
CA ALA A 347 5.21 -9.42 25.04
C ALA A 347 4.04 -9.43 26.05
N GLN A 348 3.68 -8.23 26.49
CA GLN A 348 2.68 -7.98 27.54
C GLN A 348 1.30 -8.60 27.22
N HIS A 349 0.93 -8.62 25.93
CA HIS A 349 -0.35 -9.13 25.47
C HIS A 349 -0.45 -10.67 25.51
N PHE A 350 0.67 -11.41 25.62
CA PHE A 350 0.61 -12.87 25.84
C PHE A 350 -0.04 -13.24 27.16
N LYS A 351 0.22 -12.48 28.24
CA LYS A 351 -0.38 -12.79 29.55
C LYS A 351 -1.90 -12.65 29.51
N VAL A 352 -2.39 -11.68 28.74
CA VAL A 352 -3.83 -11.48 28.51
C VAL A 352 -4.41 -12.64 27.69
N ILE A 353 -3.80 -12.98 26.55
CA ILE A 353 -4.27 -14.07 25.69
C ILE A 353 -4.25 -15.42 26.44
N LEU A 354 -3.14 -15.76 27.10
CA LEU A 354 -3.00 -17.04 27.80
C LEU A 354 -3.88 -17.12 29.05
N GLY A 355 -3.90 -16.07 29.87
CA GLY A 355 -4.59 -16.06 31.16
C GLY A 355 -6.09 -15.83 31.06
N GLN A 356 -6.54 -14.99 30.13
CA GLN A 356 -7.96 -14.61 30.03
C GLN A 356 -8.69 -15.35 28.91
N MET A 357 -8.03 -15.73 27.82
CA MET A 357 -8.69 -16.34 26.65
C MET A 357 -8.46 -17.85 26.58
N PHE A 358 -7.21 -18.32 26.68
CA PHE A 358 -6.91 -19.76 26.57
C PHE A 358 -7.28 -20.56 27.81
N ALA A 359 -7.07 -20.04 29.03
CA ALA A 359 -7.41 -20.80 30.25
C ALA A 359 -8.91 -21.15 30.35
N PRO A 360 -9.87 -20.26 30.00
CA PRO A 360 -11.27 -20.65 29.87
C PRO A 360 -11.55 -21.50 28.61
N ALA A 361 -10.88 -21.23 27.49
CA ALA A 361 -11.08 -21.98 26.24
C ALA A 361 -10.60 -23.44 26.33
N THR A 362 -9.59 -23.75 27.14
CA THR A 362 -9.13 -25.12 27.43
C THR A 362 -10.14 -25.99 28.17
N VAL A 363 -11.24 -25.42 28.66
CA VAL A 363 -12.38 -26.17 29.23
C VAL A 363 -13.27 -26.77 28.12
N TYR A 364 -13.17 -26.29 26.87
CA TYR A 364 -13.96 -26.79 25.74
C TYR A 364 -13.21 -27.89 24.96
N TYR A 365 -13.81 -29.07 24.85
CA TYR A 365 -13.25 -30.28 24.24
C TYR A 365 -12.67 -30.09 22.81
N THR A 366 -13.27 -29.21 22.00
CA THR A 366 -12.80 -28.87 20.64
C THR A 366 -11.49 -28.09 20.61
N VAL A 367 -11.21 -27.30 21.64
CA VAL A 367 -9.92 -26.61 21.81
C VAL A 367 -8.86 -27.62 22.23
N LEU A 368 -9.18 -28.54 23.15
CA LEU A 368 -8.30 -29.63 23.55
C LEU A 368 -7.95 -30.58 22.39
N SER A 369 -8.89 -30.87 21.48
CA SER A 369 -8.60 -31.70 20.30
C SER A 369 -7.69 -31.00 19.29
N GLY A 370 -7.89 -29.69 19.05
CA GLY A 370 -7.01 -28.90 18.18
C GLY A 370 -5.61 -28.69 18.78
N ILE A 371 -5.53 -28.50 20.10
CA ILE A 371 -4.28 -28.49 20.87
C ILE A 371 -3.57 -29.85 20.75
N SER A 372 -4.28 -30.97 20.90
CA SER A 372 -3.69 -32.31 20.83
C SER A 372 -3.07 -32.63 19.46
N GLU A 373 -3.63 -32.12 18.35
CA GLU A 373 -3.02 -32.25 17.02
C GLU A 373 -1.77 -31.36 16.87
N ALA A 374 -1.86 -30.09 17.28
CA ALA A 374 -0.73 -29.16 17.24
C ALA A 374 0.43 -29.62 18.14
N PHE A 375 0.14 -30.18 19.32
CA PHE A 375 1.14 -30.76 20.22
C PHE A 375 1.77 -32.04 19.68
N ARG A 376 1.09 -32.80 18.82
CA ARG A 376 1.66 -33.99 18.16
C ARG A 376 2.79 -33.62 17.19
N GLU A 377 2.65 -32.50 16.48
CA GLU A 377 3.71 -31.95 15.65
C GLU A 377 4.84 -31.31 16.47
N VAL A 378 4.51 -30.68 17.60
CA VAL A 378 5.51 -30.10 18.52
C VAL A 378 6.23 -31.18 19.34
N GLU A 379 5.63 -32.33 19.62
CA GLU A 379 6.26 -33.47 20.30
C GLU A 379 7.49 -33.95 19.52
N GLY A 380 7.42 -33.99 18.18
CA GLY A 380 8.56 -34.31 17.32
C GLY A 380 9.74 -33.33 17.42
N LEU A 381 9.46 -32.06 17.72
CA LEU A 381 10.46 -30.98 17.92
C LEU A 381 10.91 -30.82 19.38
N ALA A 382 10.08 -31.19 20.35
CA ALA A 382 10.41 -31.18 21.78
C ALA A 382 11.25 -32.41 22.17
N LEU A 383 11.15 -33.50 21.42
CA LEU A 383 11.96 -34.70 21.57
C LEU A 383 13.37 -34.55 20.96
N SER A 384 13.63 -33.52 20.14
CA SER A 384 14.89 -33.38 19.40
C SER A 384 15.92 -32.40 19.99
N GLU A 385 15.65 -31.59 21.03
CA GLU A 385 16.69 -30.85 21.79
C GLU A 385 16.16 -30.19 23.11
N PRO A 386 17.03 -29.84 24.09
CA PRO A 386 17.11 -30.46 25.41
C PRO A 386 16.29 -29.71 26.48
N PHE A 387 15.01 -30.04 26.65
CA PHE A 387 14.26 -29.65 27.87
C PHE A 387 14.46 -30.63 29.05
N ARG A 388 15.40 -31.58 28.91
CA ARG A 388 15.95 -32.35 30.04
C ARG A 388 17.34 -31.84 30.36
N GLN A 389 17.45 -30.73 31.09
CA GLN A 389 18.41 -30.56 32.20
C GLN A 389 18.44 -29.11 32.71
N SER A 390 17.84 -28.91 33.89
CA SER A 390 18.36 -28.09 35.00
C SER A 390 17.40 -28.30 36.18
N THR A 391 17.64 -29.35 36.99
CA THR A 391 18.15 -29.27 38.37
C THR A 391 17.21 -28.48 39.28
N VAL A 392 16.38 -29.13 40.13
CA VAL A 392 16.78 -29.51 41.50
C VAL A 392 17.95 -28.67 41.99
N PHE A 393 17.65 -27.53 42.62
CA PHE A 393 18.05 -27.21 43.99
C PHE A 393 17.13 -26.14 44.56
#